data_AF-A0A6N7XFL1-F1
#
_entry.id   AF-A0A6N7XFL1-F1
#
_cell.length_a   1.000
_cell.length_b   1.000
_cell.length_c   1.000
_cell.angle_alpha   90.00
_cell.angle_beta   90.00
_cell.angle_gamma   90.00
#
_symmetry.space_group_name_H-M   'P 1'
#
loop_
_entity.id
_entity.type
_entity.pdbx_description
1 polymer ?
#
loop_
_entity_poly.entity_id
_entity_poly.type
_entity_poly.pdbx_seq_one_letter_code
_entity_poly.pdbx_strand_id
1 'polypeptide(L)'
;MNKYFSVDDKIFDIVQKNSGVKDFLISNGFEQFSNSDIFEKMSKNVSLAMALKMKKMNVELFEEKLVSFLDSRNSRVDINLFKKNVGNFDINVEGVLPCPIRIPLLEKFEEWLDENKAKYNYTIGHDLKSANLGLDSIIEKVKMGDENKLPDVLMSAGFDLFFDKKLMGQFLDNDVFEVSNDEMNSDFCNDKIDLRDPDKKYLITGVVPAVFLVNKNELKGRKIPKTWDDILSEEFEDSVAVPMGDLDLFNALVVNLYKDYGMDGIKRLARSYMKNLHPAQMVKAKGKNNSNNPAVSIIPYFFTQMIQGDEQIAVWPEDGAIISPIFMVAKKSSREMSQPIIDFFNSEEVGRVFSANGKFPSTNKMIDNGLSEEQNFKWVGWDFIRSNDIGALIEEIEKVFNESIAN
;
A
#
# COMPACT_ATOMS: atom_id res chain seq x y z
N MET A 1 18.94 29.63 2.52
CA MET A 1 18.54 29.13 3.85
C MET A 1 17.03 29.15 3.91
N ASN A 2 16.41 27.99 4.09
CA ASN A 2 14.98 27.86 4.30
C ASN A 2 14.59 28.36 5.72
N LYS A 3 13.29 28.55 5.99
CA LYS A 3 12.80 29.11 7.26
C LYS A 3 12.60 28.10 8.40
N TYR A 4 12.82 26.80 8.14
CA TYR A 4 12.45 25.71 9.04
C TYR A 4 13.63 25.09 9.80
N PHE A 5 14.75 24.87 9.11
CA PHE A 5 15.93 24.20 9.66
C PHE A 5 17.19 24.53 8.86
N SER A 6 18.36 24.28 9.45
CA SER A 6 19.63 24.14 8.72
C SER A 6 19.94 22.66 8.49
N VAL A 7 20.50 22.30 7.33
CA VAL A 7 20.98 20.92 7.08
C VAL A 7 22.08 20.49 8.06
N ASP A 8 22.74 21.44 8.71
CA ASP A 8 23.73 21.16 9.75
C ASP A 8 23.12 20.97 11.16
N ASP A 9 21.81 21.23 11.32
CA ASP A 9 21.11 20.95 12.57
C ASP A 9 21.06 19.45 12.86
N LYS A 10 21.03 19.08 14.14
CA LYS A 10 20.83 17.69 14.55
C LYS A 10 19.44 17.22 14.14
N ILE A 11 19.35 15.98 13.67
CA ILE A 11 18.08 15.39 13.23
C ILE A 11 17.03 15.47 14.34
N PHE A 12 17.43 15.27 15.60
CA PHE A 12 16.54 15.37 16.76
C PHE A 12 15.90 16.75 16.86
N ASP A 13 16.68 17.82 16.67
CA ASP A 13 16.19 19.19 16.79
C ASP A 13 15.24 19.56 15.64
N ILE A 14 15.53 19.08 14.43
CA ILE A 14 14.65 19.27 13.27
C ILE A 14 13.30 18.58 13.51
N VAL A 15 13.31 17.34 14.00
CA VAL A 15 12.10 16.55 14.30
C VAL A 15 11.31 17.12 15.48
N GLN A 16 11.97 17.63 16.52
CA GLN A 16 11.31 18.27 17.65
C GLN A 16 10.60 19.56 17.25
N LYS A 17 11.24 20.37 16.39
CA LYS A 17 10.68 21.64 15.92
C LYS A 17 9.58 21.47 14.87
N ASN A 18 9.59 20.36 14.12
CA ASN A 18 8.69 20.15 12.99
C ASN A 18 8.03 18.76 13.09
N SER A 19 6.73 18.76 13.38
CA SER A 19 5.94 17.54 13.50
C SER A 19 5.98 16.71 12.20
N GLY A 20 5.96 15.38 12.34
CA GLY A 20 5.98 14.40 11.25
C GLY A 20 7.17 14.44 10.28
N VAL A 21 8.22 15.22 10.56
CA VAL A 21 9.52 15.09 9.88
C VAL A 21 10.14 13.72 10.15
N LYS A 22 9.88 13.11 11.31
CA LYS A 22 10.32 11.73 11.60
C LYS A 22 9.80 10.74 10.56
N ASP A 23 8.49 10.80 10.28
CA ASP A 23 7.84 9.91 9.31
C ASP A 23 8.32 10.19 7.89
N PHE A 24 8.56 11.47 7.57
CA PHE A 24 9.18 11.86 6.31
C PHE A 24 10.56 11.24 6.15
N LEU A 25 11.43 11.34 7.18
CA LEU A 25 12.76 10.76 7.14
C LEU A 25 12.69 9.25 6.94
N ILE A 26 11.83 8.55 7.70
CA ILE A 26 11.60 7.11 7.56
C ILE A 26 11.20 6.75 6.13
N SER A 27 10.21 7.47 5.57
CA SER A 27 9.70 7.25 4.20
C SER A 27 10.69 7.65 3.10
N ASN A 28 11.77 8.35 3.45
CA ASN A 28 12.78 8.83 2.52
C ASN A 28 14.16 8.26 2.83
N GLY A 29 14.21 6.99 3.26
CA GLY A 29 15.46 6.27 3.39
C GLY A 29 16.12 6.43 4.75
N PHE A 30 15.38 6.64 5.84
CA PHE A 30 15.86 6.51 7.22
C PHE A 30 14.97 5.56 8.04
N GLU A 31 14.68 4.39 7.46
CA GLU A 31 13.78 3.36 7.99
C GLU A 31 14.14 2.96 9.42
N GLN A 32 15.44 2.96 9.76
CA GLN A 32 15.94 2.63 11.09
C GLN A 32 15.44 3.57 12.20
N PHE A 33 14.92 4.76 11.86
CA PHE A 33 14.31 5.69 12.82
C PHE A 33 12.90 5.29 13.27
N SER A 34 12.30 4.25 12.66
CA SER A 34 11.09 3.59 13.19
C SER A 34 11.34 3.01 14.58
N ASN A 35 12.55 2.51 14.85
CA ASN A 35 12.98 2.08 16.17
C ASN A 35 13.34 3.29 17.05
N SER A 36 12.59 3.45 18.16
CA SER A 36 12.75 4.58 19.08
C SER A 36 14.13 4.68 19.72
N ASP A 37 14.78 3.56 20.07
CA ASP A 37 16.10 3.56 20.68
C ASP A 37 17.19 4.00 19.70
N ILE A 38 17.09 3.53 18.45
CA ILE A 38 18.00 3.92 17.37
C ILE A 38 17.82 5.40 17.05
N PHE A 39 16.57 5.85 16.93
CA PHE A 39 16.25 7.25 16.71
C PHE A 39 16.84 8.12 17.81
N GLU A 40 16.61 7.81 19.09
CA GLU A 40 17.11 8.60 20.20
C GLU A 40 18.64 8.71 20.23
N LYS A 41 19.34 7.59 20.03
CA LYS A 41 20.81 7.55 20.09
C LYS A 41 21.46 8.26 18.90
N MET A 42 20.92 8.07 17.69
CA MET A 42 21.53 8.63 16.48
C MET A 42 21.13 10.08 16.24
N SER A 43 19.84 10.41 16.37
CA SER A 43 19.31 11.73 15.96
C SER A 43 19.86 12.90 16.79
N LYS A 44 20.20 12.66 18.07
CA LYS A 44 20.80 13.67 18.96
C LYS A 44 22.25 14.00 18.59
N ASN A 45 22.93 13.06 17.92
CA ASN A 45 24.37 13.15 17.67
C ASN A 45 24.72 13.43 16.20
N VAL A 46 23.82 13.15 15.25
CA VAL A 46 24.08 13.26 13.80
C VAL A 46 23.26 14.40 13.20
N SER A 47 23.88 15.25 12.37
CA SER A 47 23.16 16.27 11.59
C SER A 47 22.50 15.68 10.35
N LEU A 48 21.51 16.38 9.79
CA LEU A 48 20.84 15.94 8.57
C LEU A 48 21.85 15.76 7.42
N ALA A 49 22.73 16.74 7.20
CA ALA A 49 23.77 16.68 6.17
C ALA A 49 24.73 15.49 6.37
N MET A 50 25.14 15.20 7.60
CA MET A 50 26.01 14.05 7.90
C MET A 50 25.31 12.74 7.58
N ALA A 51 24.05 12.59 7.98
CA ALA A 51 23.29 11.37 7.76
C ALA A 51 23.03 11.13 6.26
N LEU A 52 22.71 12.19 5.51
CA LEU A 52 22.53 12.13 4.06
C LEU A 52 23.84 11.75 3.34
N LYS A 53 24.98 12.34 3.76
CA LYS A 53 26.30 11.97 3.23
C LYS A 53 26.64 10.51 3.50
N MET A 54 26.37 10.00 4.71
CA MET A 54 26.58 8.59 5.06
C MET A 54 25.76 7.64 4.18
N LYS A 55 24.54 8.03 3.82
CA LYS A 55 23.67 7.28 2.88
C LYS A 55 23.91 7.61 1.41
N LYS A 56 24.94 8.40 1.08
CA LYS A 56 25.25 8.86 -0.29
C LYS A 56 24.08 9.53 -1.00
N MET A 57 23.26 10.26 -0.24
CA MET A 57 22.13 11.03 -0.76
C MET A 57 22.56 12.47 -1.07
N ASN A 58 21.97 13.06 -2.12
CA ASN A 58 22.22 14.47 -2.45
C ASN A 58 21.54 15.36 -1.40
N VAL A 59 22.34 16.21 -0.73
CA VAL A 59 21.89 17.04 0.39
C VAL A 59 20.93 18.13 -0.07
N GLU A 60 21.25 18.80 -1.17
CA GLU A 60 20.47 19.92 -1.72
C GLU A 60 19.07 19.45 -2.16
N LEU A 61 19.00 18.35 -2.92
CA LEU A 61 17.72 17.77 -3.36
C LEU A 61 16.87 17.25 -2.20
N PHE A 62 17.51 16.70 -1.16
CA PHE A 62 16.78 16.24 0.01
C PHE A 62 16.25 17.41 0.84
N GLU A 63 17.06 18.47 0.98
CA GLU A 63 16.64 19.71 1.65
C GLU A 63 15.43 20.32 0.92
N GLU A 64 15.48 20.48 -0.40
CA GLU A 64 14.36 20.99 -1.20
C GLU A 64 13.09 20.14 -0.99
N LYS A 65 13.23 18.82 -0.98
CA LYS A 65 12.12 17.89 -0.75
C LYS A 65 11.52 18.03 0.65
N LEU A 66 12.36 18.16 1.68
CA LEU A 66 11.91 18.33 3.06
C LEU A 66 11.29 19.73 3.27
N VAL A 67 11.82 20.77 2.64
CA VAL A 67 11.26 22.11 2.66
C VAL A 67 9.90 22.14 1.98
N SER A 68 9.76 21.52 0.80
CA SER A 68 8.48 21.40 0.10
C SER A 68 7.43 20.68 0.94
N PHE A 69 7.83 19.62 1.64
CA PHE A 69 6.98 18.91 2.60
C PHE A 69 6.57 19.76 3.79
N LEU A 70 7.43 20.64 4.29
CA LEU A 70 7.12 21.54 5.40
C LEU A 70 6.30 22.76 4.97
N ASP A 71 6.51 23.25 3.74
CA ASP A 71 5.72 24.32 3.14
C ASP A 71 4.29 23.88 2.86
N SER A 72 4.07 22.63 2.42
CA SER A 72 2.70 22.09 2.29
C SER A 72 1.98 21.97 3.64
N ARG A 73 2.74 21.88 4.76
CA ARG A 73 2.20 21.73 6.12
C ARG A 73 1.76 23.00 6.85
N ASN A 74 2.12 24.19 6.37
CA ASN A 74 1.76 25.43 7.07
C ASN A 74 0.29 25.84 6.88
N SER A 75 -0.51 24.96 6.28
CA SER A 75 -1.98 24.97 6.24
C SER A 75 -2.53 24.53 7.61
N ARG A 76 -3.55 25.21 8.16
CA ARG A 76 -4.18 24.88 9.47
C ARG A 76 -4.65 23.41 9.62
N VAL A 77 -4.79 22.70 8.50
CA VAL A 77 -5.24 21.30 8.39
C VAL A 77 -4.22 20.34 9.03
N ASP A 78 -2.91 20.56 8.86
CA ASP A 78 -1.87 19.60 9.25
C ASP A 78 -1.62 19.40 10.76
N ILE A 79 -2.06 20.30 11.64
CA ILE A 79 -1.88 20.13 13.09
C ILE A 79 -2.90 19.15 13.67
N ASN A 80 -4.05 18.97 13.01
CA ASN A 80 -5.08 18.00 13.39
C ASN A 80 -4.76 16.60 12.82
N LEU A 81 -4.27 16.52 11.58
CA LEU A 81 -3.83 15.29 10.88
C LEU A 81 -2.90 14.36 11.68
N PHE A 82 -2.02 14.92 12.53
CA PHE A 82 -1.05 14.15 13.31
C PHE A 82 -1.39 14.05 14.80
N LYS A 83 -2.49 14.66 15.25
CA LYS A 83 -3.02 14.42 16.58
C LYS A 83 -3.87 13.17 16.51
N LYS A 84 -3.45 12.14 17.25
CA LYS A 84 -4.32 11.02 17.56
C LYS A 84 -5.61 11.59 18.13
N ASN A 85 -6.74 11.35 17.48
CA ASN A 85 -8.05 11.74 18.00
C ASN A 85 -8.30 10.80 19.19
N VAL A 86 -7.80 11.18 20.38
CA VAL A 86 -7.92 10.38 21.61
C VAL A 86 -9.15 10.87 22.35
N GLY A 87 -10.20 10.06 22.31
CA GLY A 87 -11.50 10.36 22.91
C GLY A 87 -12.39 9.12 22.87
N ASN A 88 -13.48 9.14 23.63
CA ASN A 88 -14.52 8.14 23.54
C ASN A 88 -15.51 8.63 22.48
N PHE A 89 -15.39 8.12 21.25
CA PHE A 89 -16.24 8.49 20.13
C PHE A 89 -17.37 7.47 19.96
N ASP A 90 -18.51 7.94 19.48
CA ASP A 90 -19.67 7.08 19.18
C ASP A 90 -19.40 6.17 17.98
N ILE A 91 -18.59 6.64 17.02
CA ILE A 91 -18.11 5.88 15.85
C ILE A 91 -16.61 6.03 15.70
N ASN A 92 -15.94 4.91 15.42
CA ASN A 92 -14.50 4.89 15.17
C ASN A 92 -14.17 4.37 13.77
N VAL A 93 -13.38 5.15 13.03
CA VAL A 93 -12.81 4.78 11.73
C VAL A 93 -11.32 4.50 11.91
N GLU A 94 -10.89 3.26 11.76
CA GLU A 94 -9.47 2.92 11.86
C GLU A 94 -9.00 2.25 10.58
N GLY A 95 -7.70 2.27 10.35
CA GLY A 95 -7.17 1.58 9.20
C GLY A 95 -5.72 1.86 8.91
N VAL A 96 -5.24 1.20 7.87
CA VAL A 96 -3.88 1.31 7.37
C VAL A 96 -3.94 1.50 5.87
N LEU A 97 -3.33 2.58 5.38
CA LEU A 97 -3.40 2.98 3.98
C LEU A 97 -2.01 3.15 3.37
N PRO A 98 -1.86 2.89 2.05
CA PRO A 98 -0.64 3.21 1.32
C PRO A 98 -0.24 4.68 1.49
N CYS A 99 1.03 4.91 1.81
CA CYS A 99 1.58 6.24 2.11
C CYS A 99 1.24 7.32 1.07
N PRO A 100 1.27 7.06 -0.26
CA PRO A 100 1.01 8.11 -1.25
C PRO A 100 -0.42 8.65 -1.24
N ILE A 101 -1.41 7.88 -0.73
CA ILE A 101 -2.82 8.30 -0.66
C ILE A 101 -3.26 8.70 0.74
N ARG A 102 -2.55 8.24 1.78
CA ARG A 102 -2.96 8.44 3.18
C ARG A 102 -3.18 9.92 3.53
N ILE A 103 -2.19 10.77 3.24
CA ILE A 103 -2.25 12.20 3.62
C ILE A 103 -3.36 12.93 2.85
N PRO A 104 -3.43 12.87 1.51
CA PRO A 104 -4.52 13.50 0.77
C PRO A 104 -5.91 13.00 1.20
N LEU A 105 -6.05 11.70 1.49
CA LEU A 105 -7.34 11.16 1.93
C LEU A 105 -7.74 11.67 3.31
N LEU A 106 -6.78 11.73 4.24
CA LEU A 106 -7.02 12.26 5.58
C LEU A 106 -7.38 13.75 5.54
N GLU A 107 -6.70 14.56 4.72
CA GLU A 107 -7.05 15.97 4.51
C GLU A 107 -8.51 16.11 4.09
N LYS A 108 -8.94 15.33 3.09
CA LYS A 108 -10.34 15.34 2.63
C LYS A 108 -11.32 14.83 3.67
N PHE A 109 -10.92 13.84 4.46
CA PHE A 109 -11.79 13.33 5.50
C PHE A 109 -11.97 14.32 6.65
N GLU A 110 -10.90 15.02 7.05
CA GLU A 110 -10.99 16.08 8.05
C GLU A 110 -11.83 17.27 7.56
N GLU A 111 -11.66 17.69 6.30
CA GLU A 111 -12.51 18.72 5.67
C GLU A 111 -13.99 18.30 5.72
N TRP A 112 -14.30 17.07 5.32
CA TRP A 112 -15.65 16.54 5.36
C TRP A 112 -16.21 16.46 6.79
N LEU A 113 -15.40 16.03 7.76
CA LEU A 113 -15.82 16.01 9.17
C LEU A 113 -16.16 17.41 9.68
N ASP A 114 -15.34 18.41 9.36
CA ASP A 114 -15.55 19.79 9.78
C ASP A 114 -16.82 20.41 9.18
N GLU A 115 -17.14 20.08 7.93
CA GLU A 115 -18.35 20.52 7.23
C GLU A 115 -19.62 19.85 7.75
N ASN A 116 -19.51 18.60 8.24
CA ASN A 116 -20.66 17.79 8.63
C ASN A 116 -20.84 17.64 10.14
N LYS A 117 -19.89 18.09 10.98
CA LYS A 117 -19.97 17.98 12.46
C LYS A 117 -21.25 18.54 13.09
N ALA A 118 -21.84 19.58 12.47
CA ALA A 118 -23.08 20.19 12.96
C ALA A 118 -24.34 19.44 12.52
N LYS A 119 -24.22 18.53 11.52
CA LYS A 119 -25.33 17.75 10.99
C LYS A 119 -25.58 16.47 11.79
N TYR A 120 -24.56 15.96 12.45
CA TYR A 120 -24.63 14.71 13.22
C TYR A 120 -24.72 14.99 14.72
N ASN A 121 -25.52 14.21 15.42
CA ASN A 121 -25.68 14.26 16.88
C ASN A 121 -24.74 13.28 17.62
N TYR A 122 -23.75 12.74 16.92
CA TYR A 122 -22.76 11.78 17.41
C TYR A 122 -21.36 12.21 16.98
N THR A 123 -20.36 11.65 17.66
CA THR A 123 -18.95 11.97 17.47
C THR A 123 -18.25 10.90 16.65
N ILE A 124 -17.37 11.32 15.73
CA ILE A 124 -16.62 10.43 14.84
C ILE A 124 -15.13 10.56 15.16
N GLY A 125 -14.52 9.47 15.60
CA GLY A 125 -13.07 9.34 15.81
C GLY A 125 -12.41 8.67 14.61
N HIS A 126 -11.14 9.00 14.36
CA HIS A 126 -10.37 8.31 13.32
C HIS A 126 -8.89 8.07 13.67
N ASP A 127 -8.35 6.96 13.16
CA ASP A 127 -6.91 6.61 13.21
C ASP A 127 -6.51 5.85 11.93
N LEU A 128 -6.27 6.59 10.83
CA LEU A 128 -5.77 6.03 9.57
C LEU A 128 -4.24 6.13 9.52
N LYS A 129 -3.57 5.00 9.73
CA LYS A 129 -2.11 4.90 9.81
C LYS A 129 -1.49 4.60 8.45
N SER A 130 -0.17 4.71 8.40
CA SER A 130 0.64 4.35 7.22
C SER A 130 0.84 2.83 7.21
N ALA A 131 0.76 2.23 6.02
CA ALA A 131 1.13 0.82 5.76
C ALA A 131 2.49 0.44 6.37
N ASN A 132 3.46 1.35 6.37
CA ASN A 132 4.80 1.11 6.91
C ASN A 132 4.83 0.93 8.44
N LEU A 133 3.79 1.34 9.16
CA LEU A 133 3.65 1.12 10.61
C LEU A 133 3.06 -0.25 10.95
N GLY A 134 2.65 -1.01 9.92
CA GLY A 134 2.07 -2.34 10.07
C GLY A 134 0.66 -2.33 10.68
N LEU A 135 0.13 -3.54 10.87
CA LEU A 135 -1.22 -3.82 11.35
C LEU A 135 -1.28 -4.24 12.83
N ASP A 136 -0.14 -4.28 13.52
CA ASP A 136 0.00 -4.88 14.86
C ASP A 136 -1.07 -4.41 15.84
N SER A 137 -1.31 -3.09 15.93
CA SER A 137 -2.31 -2.56 16.87
C SER A 137 -3.75 -2.99 16.57
N ILE A 138 -4.07 -3.24 15.29
CA ILE A 138 -5.40 -3.72 14.87
C ILE A 138 -5.46 -5.24 15.12
N ILE A 139 -4.42 -5.97 14.75
CA ILE A 139 -4.30 -7.41 14.99
C ILE A 139 -4.42 -7.75 16.48
N GLU A 140 -3.82 -6.95 17.38
CA GLU A 140 -3.96 -7.12 18.82
C GLU A 140 -5.42 -7.02 19.28
N LYS A 141 -6.17 -6.02 18.78
CA LYS A 141 -7.61 -5.87 19.08
C LYS A 141 -8.43 -7.05 18.54
N VAL A 142 -8.15 -7.48 17.31
CA VAL A 142 -8.81 -8.62 16.66
C VAL A 142 -8.59 -9.91 17.45
N LYS A 143 -7.36 -10.15 17.92
CA LYS A 143 -7.00 -11.33 18.73
C LYS A 143 -7.71 -11.38 20.09
N MET A 144 -8.29 -10.26 20.57
CA MET A 144 -9.11 -10.27 21.79
C MET A 144 -10.45 -10.99 21.59
N GLY A 145 -10.91 -11.18 20.36
CA GLY A 145 -12.16 -11.89 20.05
C GLY A 145 -13.44 -11.14 20.45
N ASP A 146 -13.35 -9.85 20.80
CA ASP A 146 -14.48 -9.01 21.20
C ASP A 146 -14.78 -7.97 20.11
N GLU A 147 -15.93 -8.12 19.45
CA GLU A 147 -16.36 -7.23 18.38
C GLU A 147 -16.47 -5.77 18.84
N ASN A 148 -16.70 -5.51 20.13
CA ASN A 148 -16.80 -4.15 20.67
C ASN A 148 -15.44 -3.43 20.73
N LYS A 149 -14.33 -4.17 20.62
CA LYS A 149 -12.97 -3.61 20.56
C LYS A 149 -12.55 -3.23 19.15
N LEU A 150 -13.27 -3.72 18.14
CA LEU A 150 -13.01 -3.38 16.74
C LEU A 150 -13.57 -1.97 16.42
N PRO A 151 -12.97 -1.25 15.47
CA PRO A 151 -13.57 -0.03 14.94
C PRO A 151 -14.88 -0.33 14.20
N ASP A 152 -15.73 0.68 14.07
CA ASP A 152 -17.00 0.60 13.34
C ASP A 152 -16.80 0.54 11.83
N VAL A 153 -15.78 1.24 11.34
CA VAL A 153 -15.30 1.18 9.95
C VAL A 153 -13.81 0.86 9.98
N LEU A 154 -13.40 -0.20 9.28
CA LEU A 154 -12.01 -0.61 9.17
C LEU A 154 -11.57 -0.59 7.71
N MET A 155 -10.44 0.03 7.43
CA MET A 155 -9.83 0.04 6.09
C MET A 155 -8.42 -0.54 6.11
N SER A 156 -8.11 -1.46 5.21
CA SER A 156 -6.73 -1.94 5.02
C SER A 156 -6.49 -2.42 3.60
N ALA A 157 -5.26 -2.28 3.13
CA ALA A 157 -4.80 -3.00 1.95
C ALA A 157 -4.46 -4.46 2.30
N GLY A 158 -4.38 -5.29 1.26
CA GLY A 158 -3.83 -6.65 1.35
C GLY A 158 -4.79 -7.71 1.91
N PHE A 159 -4.28 -8.94 1.97
CA PHE A 159 -5.07 -10.13 2.27
C PHE A 159 -4.99 -10.59 3.73
N ASP A 160 -3.85 -10.36 4.39
CA ASP A 160 -3.50 -10.98 5.69
C ASP A 160 -4.51 -10.70 6.79
N LEU A 161 -4.99 -9.47 6.90
CA LEU A 161 -5.91 -9.12 7.97
C LEU A 161 -7.30 -9.73 7.77
N PHE A 162 -7.83 -9.55 6.56
CA PHE A 162 -9.25 -9.76 6.26
C PHE A 162 -9.60 -11.22 6.00
N PHE A 163 -8.70 -11.97 5.35
CA PHE A 163 -8.98 -13.33 4.91
C PHE A 163 -8.25 -14.41 5.73
N ASP A 164 -7.62 -14.03 6.83
CA ASP A 164 -7.15 -14.97 7.86
C ASP A 164 -8.30 -15.30 8.84
N LYS A 165 -8.63 -16.59 8.95
CA LYS A 165 -9.70 -17.11 9.81
C LYS A 165 -9.46 -16.86 11.30
N LYS A 166 -8.19 -16.81 11.74
CA LYS A 166 -7.79 -16.52 13.12
C LYS A 166 -7.83 -15.02 13.42
N LEU A 167 -7.85 -14.18 12.39
CA LEU A 167 -7.94 -12.72 12.50
C LEU A 167 -9.37 -12.25 12.23
N MET A 168 -9.62 -11.49 11.16
CA MET A 168 -10.95 -10.94 10.89
C MET A 168 -11.97 -11.99 10.50
N GLY A 169 -11.54 -13.14 9.95
CA GLY A 169 -12.44 -14.18 9.48
C GLY A 169 -13.44 -14.65 10.54
N GLN A 170 -13.02 -14.74 11.82
CA GLN A 170 -13.91 -15.09 12.92
C GLN A 170 -15.11 -14.13 13.10
N PHE A 171 -14.95 -12.85 12.78
CA PHE A 171 -16.03 -11.86 12.89
C PHE A 171 -16.89 -11.82 11.63
N LEU A 172 -16.29 -12.10 10.48
CA LEU A 172 -16.99 -12.20 9.20
C LEU A 172 -17.90 -13.43 9.16
N ASP A 173 -17.42 -14.57 9.64
CA ASP A 173 -18.19 -15.81 9.80
C ASP A 173 -19.36 -15.64 10.77
N ASN A 174 -19.20 -14.78 11.78
CA ASN A 174 -20.24 -14.40 12.74
C ASN A 174 -21.13 -13.24 12.26
N ASP A 175 -21.05 -12.86 10.98
CA ASP A 175 -21.95 -11.90 10.35
C ASP A 175 -21.90 -10.48 10.94
N VAL A 176 -20.78 -10.09 11.58
CA VAL A 176 -20.59 -8.78 12.26
C VAL A 176 -20.57 -7.60 11.28
N PHE A 177 -20.04 -7.82 10.08
CA PHE A 177 -19.83 -6.78 9.07
C PHE A 177 -20.84 -6.86 7.93
N GLU A 178 -21.25 -5.70 7.42
CA GLU A 178 -21.98 -5.53 6.17
C GLU A 178 -21.69 -4.17 5.55
N VAL A 179 -21.24 -4.19 4.30
CA VAL A 179 -21.05 -3.00 3.48
C VAL A 179 -21.21 -3.41 2.02
N SER A 180 -21.86 -2.55 1.23
CA SER A 180 -22.03 -2.81 -0.20
C SER A 180 -22.04 -1.51 -0.97
N ASN A 181 -21.55 -1.59 -2.20
CA ASN A 181 -21.77 -0.59 -3.22
C ASN A 181 -22.20 -1.31 -4.51
N ASP A 182 -23.43 -1.08 -4.93
CA ASP A 182 -24.02 -1.79 -6.07
C ASP A 182 -23.45 -1.27 -7.41
N GLU A 183 -22.90 -0.05 -7.41
CA GLU A 183 -22.36 0.63 -8.58
C GLU A 183 -20.83 0.75 -8.50
N MET A 184 -20.14 0.26 -9.51
CA MET A 184 -18.68 0.25 -9.56
C MET A 184 -18.18 0.73 -10.92
N ASN A 185 -16.95 1.21 -10.95
CA ASN A 185 -16.22 1.56 -12.16
C ASN A 185 -16.20 0.40 -13.17
N SER A 186 -16.37 0.71 -14.46
CA SER A 186 -16.38 -0.28 -15.55
C SER A 186 -15.08 -1.06 -15.70
N ASP A 187 -13.94 -0.51 -15.27
CA ASP A 187 -12.65 -1.21 -15.26
C ASP A 187 -12.65 -2.42 -14.30
N PHE A 188 -13.52 -2.38 -13.28
CA PHE A 188 -13.59 -3.35 -12.19
C PHE A 188 -14.93 -4.10 -12.12
N CYS A 189 -15.83 -3.82 -13.06
CA CYS A 189 -17.14 -4.46 -13.17
C CYS A 189 -17.46 -4.68 -14.66
N ASN A 190 -16.92 -5.78 -15.21
CA ASN A 190 -17.07 -6.21 -16.60
C ASN A 190 -16.98 -7.74 -16.73
N ASP A 191 -17.03 -8.26 -17.95
CA ASP A 191 -17.05 -9.71 -18.22
C ASP A 191 -15.80 -10.47 -17.75
N LYS A 192 -14.67 -9.77 -17.52
CA LYS A 192 -13.40 -10.38 -17.10
C LYS A 192 -13.16 -10.26 -15.60
N ILE A 193 -13.70 -9.24 -14.95
CA ILE A 193 -13.45 -8.93 -13.54
C ILE A 193 -14.66 -8.24 -12.91
N ASP A 194 -15.05 -8.72 -11.73
CA ASP A 194 -16.03 -8.07 -10.87
C ASP A 194 -15.49 -8.02 -9.44
N LEU A 195 -15.23 -6.81 -8.95
CA LEU A 195 -14.73 -6.59 -7.60
C LEU A 195 -15.84 -6.37 -6.57
N ARG A 196 -17.11 -6.37 -6.97
CA ARG A 196 -18.22 -6.30 -6.00
C ARG A 196 -18.29 -7.59 -5.22
N ASP A 197 -18.30 -7.47 -3.90
CA ASP A 197 -18.48 -8.61 -3.02
C ASP A 197 -19.96 -9.05 -3.04
N PRO A 198 -20.29 -10.25 -3.54
CA PRO A 198 -21.67 -10.73 -3.57
C PRO A 198 -22.27 -10.93 -2.17
N ASP A 199 -21.44 -11.14 -1.14
CA ASP A 199 -21.89 -11.37 0.23
C ASP A 199 -22.00 -10.07 1.05
N LYS A 200 -21.67 -8.93 0.42
CA LYS A 200 -21.78 -7.58 1.01
C LYS A 200 -21.01 -7.44 2.33
N LYS A 201 -19.86 -8.09 2.44
CA LYS A 201 -18.94 -8.03 3.59
C LYS A 201 -17.84 -7.01 3.41
N TYR A 202 -17.39 -6.87 2.17
CA TYR A 202 -16.28 -6.03 1.80
C TYR A 202 -16.68 -5.02 0.74
N LEU A 203 -16.07 -3.85 0.86
CA LEU A 203 -16.04 -2.86 -0.20
C LEU A 203 -14.59 -2.61 -0.60
N ILE A 204 -14.31 -2.53 -1.89
CA ILE A 204 -12.99 -2.15 -2.41
C ILE A 204 -13.07 -0.69 -2.85
N THR A 205 -12.27 0.20 -2.26
CA THR A 205 -12.26 1.65 -2.58
C THR A 205 -11.28 2.01 -3.70
N GLY A 206 -10.27 1.16 -3.91
CA GLY A 206 -9.29 1.28 -4.97
C GLY A 206 -8.32 0.11 -4.97
N VAL A 207 -7.46 0.06 -5.99
CA VAL A 207 -6.52 -1.06 -6.18
C VAL A 207 -5.09 -0.58 -6.39
N VAL A 208 -4.14 -1.41 -6.00
CA VAL A 208 -2.71 -1.26 -6.27
C VAL A 208 -2.30 -2.31 -7.32
N PRO A 209 -2.14 -1.93 -8.60
CA PRO A 209 -1.74 -2.89 -9.63
C PRO A 209 -0.23 -3.16 -9.63
N ALA A 210 0.14 -4.44 -9.66
CA ALA A 210 1.49 -4.95 -9.83
C ALA A 210 1.81 -5.09 -11.32
N VAL A 211 2.92 -4.51 -11.75
CA VAL A 211 3.41 -4.53 -13.13
C VAL A 211 4.88 -4.89 -13.18
N PHE A 212 5.41 -5.11 -14.40
CA PHE A 212 6.82 -5.36 -14.60
C PHE A 212 7.57 -4.05 -14.86
N LEU A 213 8.66 -3.84 -14.13
CA LEU A 213 9.70 -2.88 -14.49
C LEU A 213 10.87 -3.65 -15.10
N VAL A 214 11.03 -3.55 -16.41
CA VAL A 214 12.04 -4.30 -17.17
C VAL A 214 13.26 -3.42 -17.39
N ASN A 215 14.43 -3.90 -16.96
CA ASN A 215 15.71 -3.27 -17.22
C ASN A 215 16.31 -3.80 -18.53
N LYS A 216 16.26 -3.00 -19.59
CA LYS A 216 16.71 -3.41 -20.93
C LYS A 216 18.18 -3.79 -20.97
N ASN A 217 19.01 -3.19 -20.12
CA ASN A 217 20.44 -3.50 -20.04
C ASN A 217 20.71 -4.89 -19.45
N GLU A 218 19.80 -5.39 -18.60
CA GLU A 218 19.96 -6.69 -17.91
C GLU A 218 19.18 -7.83 -18.58
N LEU A 219 18.45 -7.55 -19.67
CA LEU A 219 17.79 -8.59 -20.47
C LEU A 219 18.80 -9.53 -21.13
N LYS A 220 20.01 -9.09 -21.47
CA LYS A 220 21.09 -9.94 -22.02
C LYS A 220 20.65 -10.84 -23.20
N GLY A 221 19.77 -10.33 -24.07
CA GLY A 221 19.24 -11.04 -25.23
C GLY A 221 17.87 -11.69 -25.01
N ARG A 222 17.38 -11.74 -23.76
CA ARG A 222 16.02 -12.19 -23.43
C ARG A 222 14.98 -11.27 -24.04
N LYS A 223 13.80 -11.83 -24.33
CA LYS A 223 12.64 -11.02 -24.72
C LYS A 223 12.09 -10.25 -23.52
N ILE A 224 11.41 -9.15 -23.78
CA ILE A 224 10.65 -8.43 -22.75
C ILE A 224 9.48 -9.34 -22.34
N PRO A 225 9.33 -9.68 -21.04
CA PRO A 225 8.22 -10.51 -20.58
C PRO A 225 6.90 -9.75 -20.73
N LYS A 226 5.85 -10.46 -21.12
CA LYS A 226 4.53 -9.92 -21.39
C LYS A 226 3.46 -10.51 -20.47
N THR A 227 3.72 -11.67 -19.87
CA THR A 227 2.79 -12.36 -18.98
C THR A 227 3.46 -12.75 -17.67
N TRP A 228 2.65 -13.11 -16.66
CA TRP A 228 3.18 -13.69 -15.43
C TRP A 228 3.90 -15.03 -15.67
N ASP A 229 3.47 -15.84 -16.65
CA ASP A 229 4.16 -17.10 -16.97
C ASP A 229 5.57 -16.88 -17.54
N ASP A 230 5.77 -15.82 -18.33
CA ASP A 230 7.08 -15.48 -18.91
C ASP A 230 8.15 -15.30 -17.82
N ILE A 231 7.83 -14.56 -16.75
CA ILE A 231 8.78 -14.32 -15.65
C ILE A 231 9.00 -15.57 -14.79
N LEU A 232 8.14 -16.58 -14.89
CA LEU A 232 8.25 -17.88 -14.21
C LEU A 232 8.99 -18.92 -15.05
N SER A 233 9.49 -18.57 -16.23
CA SER A 233 10.24 -19.48 -17.10
C SER A 233 11.69 -19.66 -16.61
N GLU A 234 12.37 -20.70 -17.10
CA GLU A 234 13.80 -20.92 -16.83
C GLU A 234 14.68 -19.78 -17.38
N GLU A 235 14.23 -19.07 -18.42
CA GLU A 235 14.96 -17.95 -19.02
C GLU A 235 15.17 -16.79 -18.03
N PHE A 236 14.29 -16.67 -17.02
CA PHE A 236 14.31 -15.62 -15.99
C PHE A 236 14.79 -16.09 -14.62
N GLU A 237 15.40 -17.28 -14.52
CA GLU A 237 16.09 -17.73 -13.30
C GLU A 237 17.07 -16.67 -12.76
N ASP A 238 17.08 -16.49 -11.43
CA ASP A 238 17.92 -15.52 -10.71
C ASP A 238 17.92 -14.10 -11.32
N SER A 239 16.79 -13.63 -11.82
CA SER A 239 16.74 -12.35 -12.55
C SER A 239 15.57 -11.44 -12.20
N VAL A 240 14.67 -11.87 -11.32
CA VAL A 240 13.47 -11.14 -10.92
C VAL A 240 13.61 -10.62 -9.50
N ALA A 241 13.38 -9.32 -9.29
CA ALA A 241 13.25 -8.77 -7.95
C ALA A 241 11.78 -8.75 -7.51
N VAL A 242 11.53 -9.33 -6.34
CA VAL A 242 10.20 -9.47 -5.74
C VAL A 242 10.13 -8.61 -4.47
N PRO A 243 9.10 -7.78 -4.29
CA PRO A 243 8.99 -6.83 -3.18
C PRO A 243 8.46 -7.52 -1.91
N MET A 244 9.22 -8.47 -1.35
CA MET A 244 8.80 -9.23 -0.15
C MET A 244 8.62 -8.36 1.10
N GLY A 245 9.21 -7.15 1.13
CA GLY A 245 9.00 -6.19 2.22
C GLY A 245 7.66 -5.42 2.13
N ASP A 246 6.96 -5.53 1.01
CA ASP A 246 5.62 -4.97 0.78
C ASP A 246 4.62 -6.13 0.83
N LEU A 247 4.23 -6.51 2.06
CA LEU A 247 3.42 -7.71 2.31
C LEU A 247 2.10 -7.67 1.53
N ASP A 248 1.45 -6.51 1.45
CA ASP A 248 0.17 -6.37 0.73
C ASP A 248 0.29 -6.73 -0.76
N LEU A 249 1.40 -6.34 -1.40
CA LEU A 249 1.67 -6.66 -2.80
C LEU A 249 2.18 -8.09 -2.97
N PHE A 250 3.05 -8.54 -2.07
CA PHE A 250 3.60 -9.89 -2.11
C PHE A 250 2.51 -10.95 -1.96
N ASN A 251 1.58 -10.76 -1.01
CA ASN A 251 0.46 -11.66 -0.79
C ASN A 251 -0.47 -11.71 -1.99
N ALA A 252 -0.79 -10.54 -2.57
CA ALA A 252 -1.57 -10.48 -3.80
C ALA A 252 -0.91 -11.25 -4.95
N LEU A 253 0.41 -11.08 -5.13
CA LEU A 253 1.20 -11.78 -6.13
C LEU A 253 1.10 -13.30 -5.94
N VAL A 254 1.48 -13.81 -4.78
CA VAL A 254 1.63 -15.25 -4.57
C VAL A 254 0.29 -15.97 -4.56
N VAL A 255 -0.77 -15.36 -4.03
CA VAL A 255 -2.11 -15.94 -4.04
C VAL A 255 -2.65 -16.06 -5.47
N ASN A 256 -2.44 -15.06 -6.33
CA ASN A 256 -2.84 -15.14 -7.73
C ASN A 256 -2.02 -16.17 -8.51
N LEU A 257 -0.70 -16.23 -8.31
CA LEU A 257 0.13 -17.24 -8.96
C LEU A 257 -0.20 -18.65 -8.51
N TYR A 258 -0.50 -18.85 -7.23
CA TYR A 258 -0.95 -20.14 -6.71
C TYR A 258 -2.29 -20.55 -7.32
N LYS A 259 -3.25 -19.62 -7.47
CA LYS A 259 -4.54 -19.92 -8.12
C LYS A 259 -4.34 -20.47 -9.54
N ASP A 260 -3.42 -19.88 -10.31
CA ASP A 260 -3.22 -20.24 -11.71
C ASP A 260 -2.32 -21.47 -11.90
N TYR A 261 -1.29 -21.62 -11.07
CA TYR A 261 -0.20 -22.58 -11.28
C TYR A 261 0.05 -23.52 -10.08
N GLY A 262 -0.73 -23.39 -9.02
CA GLY A 262 -0.53 -24.13 -7.78
C GLY A 262 0.83 -23.86 -7.13
N MET A 263 1.27 -24.81 -6.30
CA MET A 263 2.57 -24.72 -5.62
C MET A 263 3.77 -24.80 -6.60
N ASP A 264 3.57 -25.32 -7.81
CA ASP A 264 4.57 -25.30 -8.87
C ASP A 264 4.91 -23.86 -9.28
N GLY A 265 3.89 -23.00 -9.45
CA GLY A 265 4.08 -21.58 -9.74
C GLY A 265 4.91 -20.86 -8.68
N ILE A 266 4.71 -21.20 -7.40
CA ILE A 266 5.48 -20.61 -6.28
C ILE A 266 6.95 -21.04 -6.34
N LYS A 267 7.23 -22.30 -6.64
CA LYS A 267 8.61 -22.79 -6.82
C LYS A 267 9.28 -22.17 -8.04
N ARG A 268 8.54 -22.00 -9.14
CA ARG A 268 9.02 -21.30 -10.34
C ARG A 268 9.32 -19.83 -10.04
N LEU A 269 8.50 -19.16 -9.22
CA LEU A 269 8.76 -17.80 -8.77
C LEU A 269 10.03 -17.74 -7.91
N ALA A 270 10.20 -18.71 -7.00
CA ALA A 270 11.40 -18.81 -6.17
C ALA A 270 12.67 -19.01 -7.01
N ARG A 271 12.61 -19.81 -8.08
CA ARG A 271 13.74 -19.94 -9.04
C ARG A 271 14.02 -18.62 -9.75
N SER A 272 12.99 -17.89 -10.17
CA SER A 272 13.18 -16.59 -10.83
C SER A 272 13.68 -15.50 -9.87
N TYR A 273 13.47 -15.66 -8.57
CA TYR A 273 13.79 -14.67 -7.55
C TYR A 273 15.30 -14.48 -7.42
N MET A 274 15.74 -13.24 -7.62
CA MET A 274 17.13 -12.83 -7.44
C MET A 274 17.36 -12.16 -6.08
N LYS A 275 16.45 -11.27 -5.68
CA LYS A 275 16.58 -10.46 -4.45
C LYS A 275 15.31 -9.68 -4.11
N ASN A 276 15.19 -9.35 -2.83
CA ASN A 276 14.23 -8.37 -2.34
C ASN A 276 14.72 -6.95 -2.62
N LEU A 277 13.84 -6.09 -3.11
CA LEU A 277 14.07 -4.66 -3.20
C LEU A 277 12.79 -3.91 -2.82
N HIS A 278 12.94 -2.76 -2.16
CA HIS A 278 11.82 -1.85 -2.05
C HIS A 278 11.53 -1.23 -3.44
N PRO A 279 10.27 -1.03 -3.86
CA PRO A 279 9.96 -0.49 -5.19
C PRO A 279 10.67 0.84 -5.54
N ALA A 280 10.82 1.74 -4.56
CA ALA A 280 11.59 2.99 -4.72
C ALA A 280 13.09 2.78 -5.03
N GLN A 281 13.67 1.63 -4.68
CA GLN A 281 15.03 1.24 -5.03
C GLN A 281 15.08 0.66 -6.45
N MET A 282 14.06 -0.13 -6.84
CA MET A 282 13.96 -0.76 -8.15
C MET A 282 13.94 0.27 -9.29
N VAL A 283 13.20 1.37 -9.12
CA VAL A 283 13.17 2.49 -10.10
C VAL A 283 14.46 3.30 -10.17
N LYS A 284 15.37 3.13 -9.21
CA LYS A 284 16.69 3.80 -9.19
C LYS A 284 17.82 2.86 -9.61
N ALA A 285 17.56 1.58 -9.76
CA ALA A 285 18.54 0.57 -10.18
C ALA A 285 18.82 0.70 -11.69
N LYS A 286 19.50 1.79 -12.06
CA LYS A 286 19.88 2.17 -13.42
C LYS A 286 21.39 2.13 -13.54
N GLY A 287 21.93 1.25 -14.37
CA GLY A 287 23.35 1.29 -14.70
C GLY A 287 23.99 -0.06 -14.95
N LYS A 288 24.87 -0.08 -15.97
CA LYS A 288 25.67 -1.24 -16.42
C LYS A 288 26.79 -1.66 -15.44
N ASN A 289 27.13 -0.82 -14.46
CA ASN A 289 28.27 -1.03 -13.57
C ASN A 289 27.93 -1.80 -12.29
N ASN A 290 26.66 -2.13 -12.04
CA ASN A 290 26.25 -3.00 -10.94
C ASN A 290 25.87 -4.36 -11.52
N SER A 291 26.80 -5.32 -11.47
CA SER A 291 26.64 -6.70 -11.94
C SER A 291 25.56 -7.52 -11.21
N ASN A 292 24.70 -6.88 -10.42
CA ASN A 292 23.72 -7.50 -9.54
C ASN A 292 22.34 -6.84 -9.65
N ASN A 293 22.02 -6.21 -10.79
CA ASN A 293 20.69 -5.64 -11.04
C ASN A 293 19.75 -6.71 -11.61
N PRO A 294 18.47 -6.72 -11.21
CA PRO A 294 17.49 -7.64 -11.77
C PRO A 294 17.13 -7.23 -13.20
N ALA A 295 16.79 -8.21 -14.04
CA ALA A 295 16.25 -7.98 -15.37
C ALA A 295 14.80 -7.49 -15.30
N VAL A 296 14.03 -7.99 -14.35
CA VAL A 296 12.64 -7.63 -14.12
C VAL A 296 12.45 -7.33 -12.64
N SER A 297 11.72 -6.26 -12.31
CA SER A 297 11.25 -6.01 -10.96
C SER A 297 9.74 -5.95 -10.94
N ILE A 298 9.09 -6.66 -10.01
CA ILE A 298 7.65 -6.56 -9.80
C ILE A 298 7.41 -5.34 -8.90
N ILE A 299 6.67 -4.35 -9.40
CA ILE A 299 6.43 -3.08 -8.67
C ILE A 299 4.96 -2.67 -8.73
N PRO A 300 4.48 -1.89 -7.76
CA PRO A 300 3.27 -1.10 -7.94
C PRO A 300 3.40 -0.16 -9.15
N TYR A 301 2.37 -0.08 -9.98
CA TYR A 301 2.35 0.75 -11.19
C TYR A 301 2.69 2.21 -10.92
N PHE A 302 2.28 2.78 -9.78
CA PHE A 302 2.58 4.18 -9.48
C PHE A 302 4.09 4.50 -9.46
N PHE A 303 4.95 3.54 -9.13
CA PHE A 303 6.40 3.76 -9.13
C PHE A 303 6.96 3.94 -10.54
N THR A 304 6.25 3.49 -11.58
CA THR A 304 6.67 3.66 -12.99
C THR A 304 6.77 5.13 -13.39
N GLN A 305 6.02 6.01 -12.73
CA GLN A 305 6.08 7.46 -12.95
C GLN A 305 7.42 8.09 -12.53
N MET A 306 8.19 7.37 -11.71
CA MET A 306 9.53 7.77 -11.27
C MET A 306 10.63 7.30 -12.23
N ILE A 307 10.28 6.56 -13.29
CA ILE A 307 11.23 6.16 -14.32
C ILE A 307 11.73 7.43 -15.04
N GLN A 308 13.01 7.43 -15.36
CA GLN A 308 13.68 8.51 -16.09
C GLN A 308 14.64 7.84 -17.07
N GLY A 309 14.74 8.38 -18.28
CA GLY A 309 15.50 7.78 -19.36
C GLY A 309 14.79 6.58 -20.00
N ASP A 310 15.50 5.86 -20.86
CA ASP A 310 14.97 4.78 -21.71
C ASP A 310 15.50 3.38 -21.33
N GLU A 311 16.36 3.29 -20.31
CA GLU A 311 16.99 2.03 -19.85
C GLU A 311 15.99 1.06 -19.21
N GLN A 312 14.91 1.58 -18.64
CA GLN A 312 13.85 0.82 -18.01
C GLN A 312 12.51 1.10 -18.71
N ILE A 313 11.65 0.09 -18.80
CA ILE A 313 10.28 0.24 -19.27
C ILE A 313 9.31 -0.42 -18.30
N ALA A 314 8.16 0.22 -18.12
CA ALA A 314 7.02 -0.40 -17.48
C ALA A 314 6.30 -1.27 -18.50
N VAL A 315 5.97 -2.50 -18.12
CA VAL A 315 5.17 -3.42 -18.92
C VAL A 315 3.97 -3.83 -18.08
N TRP A 316 2.79 -3.50 -18.60
CA TRP A 316 1.53 -4.00 -18.08
C TRP A 316 1.33 -5.43 -18.60
N PRO A 317 1.18 -6.45 -17.74
CA PRO A 317 1.04 -7.83 -18.21
C PRO A 317 -0.20 -8.02 -19.09
N GLU A 318 -0.06 -8.70 -20.21
CA GLU A 318 -1.14 -9.00 -21.16
C GLU A 318 -2.21 -9.92 -20.54
N ASP A 319 -1.82 -10.78 -19.59
CA ASP A 319 -2.73 -11.60 -18.78
C ASP A 319 -3.21 -10.89 -17.49
N GLY A 320 -2.98 -9.57 -17.41
CA GLY A 320 -3.52 -8.66 -16.41
C GLY A 320 -2.54 -8.30 -15.30
N ALA A 321 -2.55 -7.03 -14.88
CA ALA A 321 -1.83 -6.60 -13.69
C ALA A 321 -2.48 -7.16 -12.43
N ILE A 322 -1.73 -7.89 -11.60
CA ILE A 322 -2.23 -8.41 -10.32
C ILE A 322 -2.59 -7.24 -9.41
N ILE A 323 -3.80 -7.25 -8.86
CA ILE A 323 -4.25 -6.19 -7.97
C ILE A 323 -4.08 -6.58 -6.49
N SER A 324 -3.58 -5.63 -5.69
CA SER A 324 -3.75 -5.62 -4.24
C SER A 324 -4.85 -4.62 -3.88
N PRO A 325 -6.05 -5.07 -3.47
CA PRO A 325 -7.16 -4.16 -3.18
C PRO A 325 -7.01 -3.45 -1.84
N ILE A 326 -7.62 -2.27 -1.74
CA ILE A 326 -7.83 -1.56 -0.47
C ILE A 326 -9.26 -1.83 -0.03
N PHE A 327 -9.40 -2.70 0.96
CA PHE A 327 -10.69 -3.13 1.49
C PHE A 327 -11.19 -2.19 2.57
N MET A 328 -12.51 -2.13 2.69
CA MET A 328 -13.27 -1.52 3.75
C MET A 328 -14.31 -2.53 4.25
N VAL A 329 -14.47 -2.61 5.57
CA VAL A 329 -15.59 -3.28 6.23
C VAL A 329 -16.26 -2.32 7.20
N ALA A 330 -17.56 -2.50 7.42
CA ALA A 330 -18.33 -1.70 8.38
C ALA A 330 -19.26 -2.59 9.21
N LYS A 331 -19.37 -2.31 10.51
CA LYS A 331 -20.22 -3.10 11.41
C LYS A 331 -21.70 -2.89 11.11
N LYS A 332 -22.48 -3.96 11.19
CA LYS A 332 -23.95 -3.89 11.11
C LYS A 332 -24.56 -3.04 12.22
N SER A 333 -24.02 -3.18 13.43
CA SER A 333 -24.53 -2.53 14.64
C SER A 333 -24.49 -1.00 14.59
N SER A 334 -23.61 -0.42 13.76
CA SER A 334 -23.43 1.03 13.63
C SER A 334 -23.78 1.58 12.25
N ARG A 335 -24.49 0.79 11.42
CA ARG A 335 -24.82 1.12 10.03
C ARG A 335 -25.40 2.53 9.82
N GLU A 336 -26.37 2.95 10.63
CA GLU A 336 -27.00 4.26 10.47
C GLU A 336 -26.00 5.41 10.64
N MET A 337 -25.04 5.26 11.57
CA MET A 337 -24.03 6.27 11.84
C MET A 337 -22.81 6.16 10.92
N SER A 338 -22.50 4.96 10.43
CA SER A 338 -21.36 4.72 9.53
C SER A 338 -21.68 4.99 8.06
N GLN A 339 -22.95 4.93 7.64
CA GLN A 339 -23.31 5.10 6.23
C GLN A 339 -22.78 6.41 5.61
N PRO A 340 -22.90 7.59 6.26
CA PRO A 340 -22.35 8.81 5.68
C PRO A 340 -20.82 8.79 5.51
N ILE A 341 -20.12 8.06 6.36
CA ILE A 341 -18.67 7.87 6.28
C ILE A 341 -18.33 6.96 5.10
N ILE A 342 -19.09 5.86 4.92
CA ILE A 342 -18.95 4.95 3.79
C ILE A 342 -19.22 5.69 2.47
N ASP A 343 -20.27 6.53 2.44
CA ASP A 343 -20.61 7.34 1.27
C ASP A 343 -19.50 8.34 0.94
N PHE A 344 -18.88 8.96 1.95
CA PHE A 344 -17.73 9.83 1.76
C PHE A 344 -16.54 9.09 1.13
N PHE A 345 -16.14 7.93 1.68
CA PHE A 345 -15.02 7.16 1.13
C PHE A 345 -15.31 6.57 -0.27
N ASN A 346 -16.58 6.44 -0.65
CA ASN A 346 -17.01 6.07 -1.99
C ASN A 346 -17.36 7.27 -2.88
N SER A 347 -17.15 8.49 -2.42
CA SER A 347 -17.49 9.69 -3.19
C SER A 347 -16.58 9.87 -4.40
N GLU A 348 -17.05 10.67 -5.36
CA GLU A 348 -16.23 11.06 -6.52
C GLU A 348 -14.98 11.83 -6.08
N GLU A 349 -15.06 12.64 -5.02
CA GLU A 349 -13.91 13.38 -4.49
C GLU A 349 -12.81 12.42 -4.01
N VAL A 350 -13.17 11.40 -3.24
CA VAL A 350 -12.22 10.37 -2.80
C VAL A 350 -11.73 9.54 -4.00
N GLY A 351 -12.61 9.20 -4.93
CA GLY A 351 -12.21 8.53 -6.17
C GLY A 351 -11.16 9.32 -6.96
N ARG A 352 -11.30 10.65 -7.03
CA ARG A 352 -10.30 11.56 -7.60
C ARG A 352 -9.02 11.59 -6.78
N VAL A 353 -9.05 11.51 -5.45
CA VAL A 353 -7.83 11.41 -4.64
C VAL A 353 -7.03 10.15 -4.98
N PHE A 354 -7.71 9.02 -5.16
CA PHE A 354 -7.09 7.75 -5.55
C PHE A 354 -6.50 7.82 -6.97
N SER A 355 -7.29 8.29 -7.94
CA SER A 355 -6.88 8.37 -9.34
C SER A 355 -5.95 9.55 -9.64
N ALA A 356 -5.92 10.60 -8.81
CA ALA A 356 -5.11 11.80 -9.04
C ALA A 356 -3.63 11.47 -9.02
N ASN A 357 -2.96 11.90 -10.09
CA ASN A 357 -1.61 11.51 -10.47
C ASN A 357 -1.49 10.05 -10.95
N GLY A 358 -2.55 9.35 -11.34
CA GLY A 358 -2.51 8.03 -12.00
C GLY A 358 -1.91 6.90 -11.15
N LYS A 359 -2.02 7.00 -9.82
CA LYS A 359 -1.26 6.14 -8.88
C LYS A 359 -2.04 4.90 -8.46
N PHE A 360 -3.34 5.02 -8.24
CA PHE A 360 -4.22 3.95 -7.78
C PHE A 360 -5.55 4.03 -8.53
N PRO A 361 -5.85 3.07 -9.42
CA PRO A 361 -7.17 3.00 -10.03
C PRO A 361 -8.28 2.93 -8.97
N SER A 362 -9.29 3.77 -9.13
CA SER A 362 -10.44 3.87 -8.24
C SER A 362 -11.58 2.99 -8.71
N THR A 363 -12.32 2.44 -7.76
CA THR A 363 -13.56 1.68 -8.02
C THR A 363 -14.80 2.57 -8.11
N ASN A 364 -14.68 3.87 -7.88
CA ASN A 364 -15.81 4.78 -8.01
C ASN A 364 -16.30 4.87 -9.48
N LYS A 365 -17.62 4.72 -9.67
CA LYS A 365 -18.26 4.65 -11.00
C LYS A 365 -18.07 5.89 -11.89
N MET A 366 -17.81 7.05 -11.28
CA MET A 366 -17.71 8.34 -11.97
C MET A 366 -16.27 8.69 -12.39
N ILE A 367 -15.28 7.90 -11.96
CA ILE A 367 -13.87 8.17 -12.21
C ILE A 367 -13.41 7.54 -13.51
N ASP A 368 -12.71 8.30 -14.33
CA ASP A 368 -11.89 7.75 -15.40
C ASP A 368 -10.49 7.45 -14.85
N ASN A 369 -10.06 6.19 -14.87
CA ASN A 369 -8.73 5.78 -14.41
C ASN A 369 -7.63 6.05 -15.45
N GLY A 370 -7.98 6.46 -16.67
CA GLY A 370 -7.03 6.76 -17.74
C GLY A 370 -6.26 5.53 -18.25
N LEU A 371 -6.88 4.35 -18.18
CA LEU A 371 -6.31 3.08 -18.63
C LEU A 371 -6.64 2.84 -20.11
N SER A 372 -5.70 2.24 -20.85
CA SER A 372 -5.97 1.76 -22.21
C SER A 372 -6.76 0.44 -22.19
N GLU A 373 -7.38 0.07 -23.31
CA GLU A 373 -8.17 -1.17 -23.43
C GLU A 373 -7.35 -2.44 -23.14
N GLU A 374 -6.03 -2.39 -23.37
CA GLU A 374 -5.11 -3.48 -23.12
C GLU A 374 -4.71 -3.60 -21.64
N GLN A 375 -4.87 -2.54 -20.84
CA GLN A 375 -4.50 -2.50 -19.41
C GLN A 375 -5.55 -3.20 -18.53
N ASN A 376 -5.63 -4.53 -18.66
CA ASN A 376 -6.55 -5.37 -17.91
C ASN A 376 -6.00 -5.76 -16.52
N PHE A 377 -6.85 -6.21 -15.61
CA PHE A 377 -6.46 -6.60 -14.26
C PHE A 377 -6.57 -8.10 -14.01
N LYS A 378 -5.80 -8.58 -13.04
CA LYS A 378 -5.82 -9.96 -12.56
C LYS A 378 -6.22 -10.00 -11.10
N TRP A 379 -7.38 -10.62 -10.84
CA TRP A 379 -7.98 -10.75 -9.53
C TRP A 379 -8.15 -12.22 -9.15
N VAL A 380 -7.84 -12.55 -7.90
CA VAL A 380 -7.96 -13.92 -7.41
C VAL A 380 -9.42 -14.39 -7.41
N GLY A 381 -10.38 -13.49 -7.26
CA GLY A 381 -11.80 -13.79 -7.31
C GLY A 381 -12.39 -14.20 -5.96
N TRP A 382 -13.62 -13.77 -5.72
CA TRP A 382 -14.35 -14.03 -4.47
C TRP A 382 -14.58 -15.53 -4.21
N ASP A 383 -14.84 -16.31 -5.26
CA ASP A 383 -15.03 -17.76 -5.11
C ASP A 383 -13.77 -18.44 -4.55
N PHE A 384 -12.59 -18.06 -5.07
CA PHE A 384 -11.33 -18.60 -4.58
C PHE A 384 -11.06 -18.18 -3.14
N ILE A 385 -11.32 -16.91 -2.80
CA ILE A 385 -11.16 -16.40 -1.43
C ILE A 385 -12.04 -17.19 -0.46
N ARG A 386 -13.31 -17.47 -0.83
CA ARG A 386 -14.24 -18.21 0.03
C ARG A 386 -13.94 -19.69 0.15
N SER A 387 -13.45 -20.32 -0.92
CA SER A 387 -13.18 -21.75 -0.91
C SER A 387 -11.88 -22.13 -0.20
N ASN A 388 -11.08 -21.15 0.22
CA ASN A 388 -9.75 -21.36 0.79
C ASN A 388 -9.58 -20.62 2.12
N ASP A 389 -8.71 -21.15 2.99
CA ASP A 389 -8.19 -20.39 4.12
C ASP A 389 -6.99 -19.57 3.63
N ILE A 390 -7.23 -18.32 3.24
CA ILE A 390 -6.21 -17.49 2.60
C ILE A 390 -5.05 -17.21 3.54
N GLY A 391 -5.31 -16.98 4.83
CA GLY A 391 -4.26 -16.81 5.83
C GLY A 391 -3.35 -18.04 5.93
N ALA A 392 -3.92 -19.23 6.10
CA ALA A 392 -3.14 -20.47 6.14
C ALA A 392 -2.41 -20.78 4.82
N LEU A 393 -3.02 -20.45 3.69
CA LEU A 393 -2.42 -20.61 2.36
C LEU A 393 -1.20 -19.69 2.19
N ILE A 394 -1.28 -18.43 2.62
CA ILE A 394 -0.16 -17.49 2.58
C ILE A 394 0.99 -18.01 3.47
N GLU A 395 0.70 -18.46 4.70
CA GLU A 395 1.71 -19.06 5.60
C GLU A 395 2.43 -20.25 4.93
N GLU A 396 1.69 -21.14 4.24
CA GLU A 396 2.26 -22.29 3.54
C GLU A 396 3.13 -21.87 2.34
N ILE A 397 2.62 -20.94 1.52
CA ILE A 397 3.32 -20.42 0.34
C ILE A 397 4.62 -19.73 0.76
N GLU A 398 4.58 -18.87 1.78
CA GLU A 398 5.77 -18.18 2.30
C GLU A 398 6.83 -19.17 2.75
N LYS A 399 6.42 -20.22 3.46
CA LYS A 399 7.34 -21.27 3.88
C LYS A 399 8.01 -21.94 2.68
N VAL A 400 7.23 -22.39 1.70
CA VAL A 400 7.76 -23.08 0.51
C VAL A 400 8.65 -22.15 -0.31
N PHE A 401 8.27 -20.89 -0.48
CA PHE A 401 9.04 -19.88 -1.19
C PHE A 401 10.40 -19.65 -0.50
N ASN A 402 10.40 -19.40 0.81
CA ASN A 402 11.60 -19.17 1.60
C ASN A 402 12.53 -20.39 1.65
N GLU A 403 11.99 -21.60 1.76
CA GLU A 403 12.76 -22.85 1.68
C GLU A 403 13.40 -23.02 0.29
N SER A 404 12.69 -22.64 -0.77
CA SER A 404 13.17 -22.79 -2.15
C SER A 404 14.31 -21.84 -2.50
N ILE A 405 14.30 -20.60 -1.99
CA ILE A 405 15.37 -19.61 -2.25
C ILE A 405 16.59 -19.76 -1.32
N ALA A 406 16.49 -20.60 -0.29
CA ALA A 406 17.58 -20.88 0.64
C ALA A 406 18.48 -22.04 0.18
N ASN A 407 18.01 -22.84 -0.77
CA ASN A 407 18.75 -23.92 -1.43
C ASN A 407 19.49 -23.39 -2.65
#